data_AF-A0A820LLY7-F1
#
_entry.id   AF-A0A820LLY7-F1
#
_cell.length_a   1.000
_cell.length_b   1.000
_cell.length_c   1.000
_cell.angle_alpha   90.00
_cell.angle_beta   90.00
_cell.angle_gamma   90.00
#
_symmetry.space_group_name_H-M   'P 1'
#
loop_
_entity.id
_entity.type
_entity.pdbx_description
1 polymer ?
#
loop_
_entity_poly.entity_id
_entity_poly.type
_entity_poly.pdbx_seq_one_letter_code
_entity_poly.pdbx_strand_id
1 'polypeptide(L)'
;DWRGGRGAAQNIIPSSTGAAKAVGKVIPSLNGKLTGISFRVPTPDVSVIDLTCRLEKSAKYDDICNTIKTACNTNELKTILSYTDEEVVSSDFIGSTYSSIFDIKAGLSLNDNFVKLISWYDNEYGYSHRVIDLIKYMAKIDSKTSSSV
;
A
#
# COMPACT_ATOMS: atom_id res chain seq x y z
N ASP A 1 14.40 -13.42 -14.64
CA ASP A 1 14.89 -12.22 -13.94
C ASP A 1 16.39 -12.36 -13.71
N TRP A 2 17.25 -11.73 -14.54
CA TRP A 2 18.71 -11.84 -14.39
C TRP A 2 19.26 -11.01 -13.23
N ARG A 3 18.62 -9.88 -12.92
CA ARG A 3 19.05 -9.01 -11.82
C ARG A 3 18.76 -9.68 -10.48
N GLY A 4 17.62 -10.36 -10.35
CA GLY A 4 17.25 -11.12 -9.15
C GLY A 4 18.14 -12.30 -8.80
N GLY A 5 18.98 -12.79 -9.74
CA GLY A 5 19.95 -13.85 -9.46
C GLY A 5 21.25 -13.38 -8.81
N ARG A 6 21.41 -12.06 -8.62
CA ARG A 6 22.58 -11.46 -7.94
C ARG A 6 22.35 -11.52 -6.43
N GLY A 7 23.42 -11.60 -5.63
CA GLY A 7 23.27 -11.76 -4.18
C GLY A 7 22.51 -10.59 -3.54
N ALA A 8 21.42 -10.93 -2.85
CA ALA A 8 20.39 -9.98 -2.43
C ALA A 8 20.85 -9.07 -1.27
N ALA A 9 21.62 -9.62 -0.32
CA ALA A 9 22.01 -8.91 0.90
C ALA A 9 23.04 -7.78 0.70
N GLN A 10 23.59 -7.63 -0.51
CA GLN A 10 24.61 -6.64 -0.81
C GLN A 10 24.28 -5.73 -2.01
N ASN A 11 23.08 -5.87 -2.59
CA ASN A 11 22.70 -5.11 -3.79
C ASN A 11 21.35 -4.42 -3.61
N ILE A 12 21.24 -3.23 -4.21
CA ILE A 12 19.95 -2.66 -4.58
C ILE A 12 19.63 -3.19 -5.98
N ILE A 13 18.58 -4.00 -6.10
CA ILE A 13 18.26 -4.75 -7.31
C ILE A 13 16.98 -4.19 -7.93
N PRO A 14 17.05 -3.44 -9.04
CA PRO A 14 15.85 -2.97 -9.71
C PRO A 14 15.14 -4.11 -10.42
N SER A 15 13.81 -4.15 -10.32
CA SER A 15 12.93 -5.16 -10.91
C SER A 15 11.69 -4.49 -11.50
N SER A 16 11.10 -5.08 -12.54
CA SER A 16 9.74 -4.73 -12.95
C SER A 16 8.73 -5.27 -11.92
N THR A 17 7.55 -4.66 -11.86
CA THR A 17 6.43 -5.13 -11.03
C THR A 17 5.09 -4.97 -11.77
N GLY A 18 4.17 -5.89 -11.51
CA GLY A 18 2.79 -5.81 -11.98
C GLY A 18 1.85 -5.07 -11.02
N ALA A 19 2.29 -4.74 -9.80
CA ALA A 19 1.43 -4.26 -8.72
C ALA A 19 0.64 -2.99 -9.09
N ALA A 20 1.32 -1.95 -9.57
CA ALA A 20 0.67 -0.71 -9.98
C ALA A 20 -0.33 -0.90 -11.15
N LYS A 21 -0.03 -1.83 -12.08
CA LYS A 21 -0.97 -2.19 -13.15
C LYS A 21 -2.18 -2.96 -12.63
N ALA A 22 -2.00 -3.79 -11.60
CA ALA A 22 -3.07 -4.56 -10.97
C ALA A 22 -4.09 -3.66 -10.24
N VAL A 23 -3.68 -2.48 -9.76
CA VAL A 23 -4.61 -1.47 -9.22
C VAL A 23 -5.70 -1.13 -10.24
N GLY A 24 -5.36 -1.03 -11.54
CA GLY A 24 -6.33 -0.79 -12.61
C GLY A 24 -7.37 -1.89 -12.80
N LYS A 25 -7.12 -3.11 -12.30
CA LYS A 25 -8.12 -4.20 -12.29
C LYS A 25 -9.08 -4.10 -11.11
N VAL A 26 -8.59 -3.65 -9.96
CA VAL A 26 -9.38 -3.49 -8.73
C VAL A 26 -10.16 -2.18 -8.72
N ILE A 27 -9.58 -1.12 -9.28
CA ILE A 27 -10.17 0.21 -9.42
C ILE A 27 -10.16 0.56 -10.92
N PRO A 28 -11.21 0.18 -11.68
CA PRO A 28 -11.23 0.30 -13.14
C PRO A 28 -10.98 1.71 -13.68
N SER A 29 -11.38 2.75 -12.94
CA SER A 29 -11.14 4.16 -13.31
C SER A 29 -9.65 4.57 -13.34
N LEU A 30 -8.78 3.75 -12.75
CA LEU A 30 -7.32 3.90 -12.74
C LEU A 30 -6.61 3.01 -13.77
N ASN A 31 -7.34 2.22 -14.56
CA ASN A 31 -6.74 1.35 -15.56
C ASN A 31 -5.94 2.17 -16.60
N GLY A 32 -4.71 1.76 -16.86
CA GLY A 32 -3.78 2.47 -17.74
C GLY A 32 -3.18 3.76 -17.18
N LYS A 33 -3.57 4.22 -15.97
CA LYS A 33 -3.06 5.47 -15.37
C LYS A 33 -1.88 5.27 -14.41
N LEU A 34 -1.66 4.05 -13.95
CA LEU A 34 -0.62 3.72 -12.97
C LEU A 34 0.34 2.65 -13.50
N THR A 35 1.62 2.84 -13.26
CA THR A 35 2.67 1.85 -13.47
C THR A 35 3.80 2.07 -12.47
N GLY A 36 4.77 1.16 -12.42
CA GLY A 36 5.88 1.27 -11.49
C GLY A 36 6.94 0.20 -11.68
N ILE A 37 8.00 0.34 -10.91
CA ILE A 37 9.09 -0.60 -10.74
C ILE A 37 9.27 -0.88 -9.25
N SER A 38 10.14 -1.81 -8.90
CA SER A 38 10.59 -2.00 -7.53
C SER A 38 12.11 -2.01 -7.45
N PHE A 39 12.62 -1.68 -6.27
CA PHE A 39 14.00 -1.90 -5.89
C PHE A 39 13.99 -2.88 -4.73
N ARG A 40 14.59 -4.06 -4.90
CA ARG A 40 14.82 -4.99 -3.80
C ARG A 40 16.07 -4.52 -3.07
N VAL A 41 15.97 -4.35 -1.76
CA VAL A 41 17.06 -3.84 -0.92
C VAL A 41 17.40 -4.85 0.18
N PRO A 42 18.58 -4.76 0.82
CA PRO A 42 19.02 -5.68 1.87
C PRO A 42 18.28 -5.57 3.22
N THR A 43 16.95 -5.64 3.21
CA THR A 43 16.12 -5.78 4.42
C THR A 43 15.33 -7.09 4.33
N PRO A 44 15.25 -7.88 5.41
CA PRO A 44 14.61 -9.19 5.37
C PRO A 44 13.09 -9.10 5.18
N ASP A 45 12.49 -8.05 5.74
CA ASP A 45 11.04 -7.83 5.73
C ASP A 45 10.75 -6.32 5.82
N VAL A 46 9.48 -5.99 5.66
CA VAL A 46 8.89 -4.66 5.51
C VAL A 46 9.32 -4.00 4.21
N SER A 47 8.33 -3.44 3.55
CA SER A 47 8.47 -2.74 2.29
C SER A 47 7.74 -1.39 2.36
N VAL A 48 8.05 -0.53 1.40
CA VAL A 48 7.46 0.81 1.30
C VAL A 48 7.00 1.08 -0.13
N ILE A 49 5.85 1.74 -0.25
CA ILE A 49 5.33 2.29 -1.50
C ILE A 49 5.75 3.75 -1.56
N ASP A 50 6.41 4.12 -2.66
CA ASP A 50 6.61 5.51 -3.07
C ASP A 50 5.69 5.78 -4.28
N LEU A 51 4.57 6.45 -4.03
CA LEU A 51 3.61 6.84 -5.06
C LEU A 51 3.82 8.30 -5.42
N THR A 52 4.32 8.57 -6.62
CA THR A 52 4.33 9.92 -7.20
C THR A 52 3.20 10.04 -8.22
N CYS A 53 2.29 10.99 -8.04
CA CYS A 53 1.14 11.13 -8.91
C CYS A 53 0.74 12.60 -9.14
N ARG A 54 -0.01 12.82 -10.24
CA ARG A 54 -0.62 14.11 -10.55
C ARG A 54 -2.11 14.07 -10.21
N LEU A 55 -2.56 15.00 -9.38
CA LEU A 55 -3.96 15.16 -8.98
C LEU A 55 -4.73 15.94 -10.04
N GLU A 56 -5.95 15.50 -10.32
CA GLU A 56 -6.88 16.19 -11.22
C GLU A 56 -7.37 17.51 -10.61
N LYS A 57 -7.76 17.48 -9.33
CA LYS A 57 -8.09 18.66 -8.54
C LYS A 57 -6.92 19.01 -7.63
N SER A 58 -6.59 20.30 -7.54
CA SER A 58 -5.55 20.77 -6.63
C SER A 58 -5.92 20.52 -5.16
N ALA A 59 -4.93 20.16 -4.35
CA ALA A 59 -5.06 19.94 -2.91
C ALA A 59 -3.77 20.32 -2.19
N LYS A 60 -3.87 20.89 -0.98
CA LYS A 60 -2.70 21.05 -0.12
C LYS A 60 -2.29 19.70 0.46
N TYR A 61 -1.00 19.53 0.74
CA TYR A 61 -0.49 18.27 1.32
C TYR A 61 -1.21 17.92 2.62
N ASP A 62 -1.45 18.92 3.48
CA ASP A 62 -2.20 18.74 4.73
C ASP A 62 -3.64 18.25 4.50
N ASP A 63 -4.30 18.69 3.42
CA ASP A 63 -5.65 18.21 3.07
C ASP A 63 -5.63 16.73 2.68
N ILE A 64 -4.59 16.30 1.96
CA ILE A 64 -4.38 14.90 1.59
C ILE A 64 -4.13 14.07 2.84
N CYS A 65 -3.23 14.53 3.71
CA CYS A 65 -2.93 13.88 4.99
C CYS A 65 -4.18 13.73 5.86
N ASN A 66 -4.97 14.80 6.00
CA ASN A 66 -6.22 14.77 6.76
C ASN A 66 -7.25 13.82 6.14
N THR A 67 -7.37 13.80 4.81
CA THR A 67 -8.25 12.86 4.10
C THR A 67 -7.87 11.41 4.40
N ILE A 68 -6.57 11.08 4.38
CA ILE A 68 -6.09 9.74 4.71
C ILE A 68 -6.33 9.42 6.18
N LYS A 69 -6.04 10.33 7.11
CA LYS A 69 -6.35 10.16 8.54
C LYS A 69 -7.83 9.86 8.78
N THR A 70 -8.72 10.58 8.12
CA THR A 70 -10.17 10.32 8.19
C THR A 70 -10.51 8.95 7.61
N ALA A 71 -9.94 8.58 6.47
CA ALA A 71 -10.15 7.28 5.84
C ALA A 71 -9.77 6.12 6.77
N CYS A 72 -8.65 6.22 7.50
CA CYS A 72 -8.21 5.22 8.49
C CYS A 72 -9.22 4.98 9.63
N ASN A 73 -10.16 5.90 9.87
CA ASN A 73 -11.17 5.75 10.92
C ASN A 73 -12.52 5.23 10.40
N THR A 74 -12.67 5.03 9.09
CA THR A 74 -13.90 4.48 8.50
C THR A 74 -14.05 2.99 8.79
N ASN A 75 -15.28 2.49 8.90
CA ASN A 75 -15.52 1.07 9.15
C ASN A 75 -14.94 0.15 8.06
N GLU A 76 -14.83 0.65 6.83
CA GLU A 76 -14.32 -0.08 5.67
C GLU A 76 -12.79 -0.22 5.70
N LEU A 77 -12.08 0.78 6.23
CA LEU A 77 -10.61 0.85 6.14
C LEU A 77 -9.89 0.76 7.48
N LYS A 78 -10.57 0.85 8.63
CA LYS A 78 -9.92 0.89 9.96
C LYS A 78 -9.06 -0.32 10.32
N THR A 79 -9.24 -1.45 9.65
CA THR A 79 -8.41 -2.66 9.83
C THR A 79 -7.44 -2.89 8.66
N ILE A 80 -7.44 -1.99 7.68
CA ILE A 80 -6.72 -2.13 6.40
C ILE A 80 -5.68 -1.02 6.24
N LEU A 81 -6.06 0.22 6.53
CA LEU A 81 -5.25 1.43 6.37
C LEU A 81 -5.00 2.06 7.73
N SER A 82 -3.74 2.37 8.02
CA SER A 82 -3.31 3.15 9.17
C SER A 82 -2.48 4.34 8.72
N TYR A 83 -2.07 5.18 9.66
CA TYR A 83 -1.13 6.27 9.44
C TYR A 83 -0.19 6.44 10.63
N THR A 84 0.92 7.15 10.42
CA THR A 84 1.85 7.58 11.47
C THR A 84 2.38 8.98 11.18
N ASP A 85 2.58 9.76 12.24
CA ASP A 85 3.29 11.04 12.26
C ASP A 85 4.55 11.00 13.15
N GLU A 86 5.03 9.80 13.47
CA GLU A 86 6.27 9.57 14.21
C GLU A 86 7.47 9.43 13.27
N GLU A 87 8.69 9.56 13.81
CA GLU A 87 9.95 9.36 13.06
C GLU A 87 10.30 7.85 13.01
N VAL A 88 9.56 7.13 12.18
CA VAL A 88 9.60 5.67 12.05
C VAL A 88 10.60 5.18 11.00
N VAL A 89 11.00 3.91 11.10
CA VAL A 89 11.78 3.20 10.10
C VAL A 89 11.19 1.81 9.83
N SER A 90 11.69 1.11 8.81
CA SER A 90 11.14 -0.18 8.36
C SER A 90 10.90 -1.21 9.48
N SER A 91 11.83 -1.36 10.43
CA SER A 91 11.73 -2.35 11.50
C SER A 91 10.56 -2.13 12.46
N ASP A 92 10.05 -0.89 12.56
CA ASP A 92 8.94 -0.55 13.46
C ASP A 92 7.60 -1.14 12.99
N PHE A 93 7.55 -1.64 11.76
CA PHE A 93 6.33 -2.19 11.15
C PHE A 93 6.31 -3.72 11.09
N ILE A 94 7.35 -4.41 11.55
CA ILE A 94 7.39 -5.88 11.57
C ILE A 94 6.24 -6.40 12.45
N GLY A 95 5.44 -7.33 11.91
CA GLY A 95 4.26 -7.87 12.57
C GLY A 95 3.02 -6.97 12.48
N SER A 96 3.07 -5.89 11.70
CA SER A 96 1.90 -5.05 11.47
C SER A 96 0.83 -5.79 10.66
N THR A 97 -0.41 -5.70 11.11
CA THR A 97 -1.55 -6.35 10.44
C THR A 97 -2.21 -5.48 9.38
N TYR A 98 -1.80 -4.20 9.27
CA TYR A 98 -2.35 -3.28 8.28
C TYR A 98 -1.80 -3.58 6.88
N SER A 99 -2.59 -3.30 5.84
CA SER A 99 -2.15 -3.47 4.45
C SER A 99 -1.33 -2.27 3.94
N SER A 100 -1.50 -1.12 4.58
CA SER A 100 -0.89 0.14 4.17
C SER A 100 -0.87 1.07 5.39
N ILE A 101 0.27 1.68 5.66
CA ILE A 101 0.49 2.59 6.79
C ILE A 101 1.09 3.88 6.24
N PHE A 102 0.24 4.89 6.07
CA PHE A 102 0.65 6.15 5.48
C PHE A 102 1.61 6.91 6.39
N ASP A 103 2.74 7.33 5.85
CA ASP A 103 3.74 8.11 6.56
C ASP A 103 3.58 9.59 6.22
N ILE A 104 3.07 10.35 7.19
CA ILE A 104 2.73 11.76 7.01
C ILE A 104 3.97 12.61 6.78
N LYS A 105 5.09 12.24 7.42
CA LYS A 105 6.32 13.04 7.42
C LYS A 105 7.26 12.68 6.28
N ALA A 106 7.15 11.49 5.72
CA ALA A 106 8.01 11.04 4.61
C ALA A 106 7.52 11.48 3.21
N GLY A 107 6.24 11.83 3.05
CA GLY A 107 5.70 12.35 1.80
C GLY A 107 5.96 13.85 1.59
N LEU A 108 5.72 14.32 0.37
CA LEU A 108 5.85 15.74 0.02
C LEU A 108 5.06 16.12 -1.25
N SER A 109 4.67 17.38 -1.35
CA SER A 109 4.10 17.96 -2.58
C SER A 109 5.08 18.92 -3.24
N LEU A 110 5.31 18.78 -4.54
CA LEU A 110 6.04 19.79 -5.32
C LEU A 110 5.18 21.03 -5.55
N ASN A 111 3.88 20.80 -5.82
CA ASN A 111 2.84 21.81 -5.92
C ASN A 111 1.48 21.16 -5.61
N ASP A 112 0.41 21.94 -5.61
CA ASP A 112 -0.92 21.47 -5.24
C ASP A 112 -1.50 20.38 -6.17
N ASN A 113 -0.87 20.08 -7.30
CA ASN A 113 -1.30 19.04 -8.24
C ASN A 113 -0.29 17.89 -8.39
N PHE A 114 0.90 17.95 -7.80
CA PHE A 114 1.94 16.94 -8.00
C PHE A 114 2.57 16.55 -6.67
N VAL A 115 2.29 15.32 -6.24
CA VAL A 115 2.55 14.84 -4.88
C VAL A 115 3.25 13.49 -4.90
N LYS A 116 4.08 13.28 -3.87
CA LYS A 116 4.67 12.01 -3.49
C LYS A 116 4.07 11.57 -2.15
N LEU A 117 3.50 10.38 -2.11
CA LEU A 117 2.93 9.76 -0.92
C LEU A 117 3.75 8.51 -0.56
N ILE A 118 4.09 8.38 0.71
CA ILE A 118 4.86 7.25 1.25
C ILE A 118 3.94 6.40 2.12
N SER A 119 3.97 5.08 1.92
CA SER A 119 3.20 4.16 2.76
C SER A 119 3.94 2.86 3.00
N TRP A 120 4.07 2.49 4.27
CA TRP A 120 4.72 1.26 4.70
C TRP A 120 3.76 0.07 4.67
N TYR A 121 4.32 -1.13 4.54
CA TYR A 121 3.59 -2.37 4.73
C TYR A 121 4.57 -3.49 5.10
N ASP A 122 4.17 -4.30 6.07
CA ASP A 122 4.77 -5.61 6.25
C ASP A 122 4.27 -6.50 5.10
N ASN A 123 5.19 -6.85 4.21
CA ASN A 123 4.88 -7.61 2.99
C ASN A 123 4.52 -9.07 3.27
N GLU A 124 4.84 -9.61 4.45
CA GLU A 124 4.48 -10.96 4.86
C GLU A 124 3.21 -10.96 5.71
N TYR A 125 3.22 -10.24 6.82
CA TYR A 125 2.21 -10.31 7.88
C TYR A 125 0.92 -9.61 7.52
N GLY A 126 1.01 -8.38 6.99
CA GLY A 126 -0.14 -7.58 6.58
C GLY A 126 -0.92 -8.25 5.43
N TYR A 127 -0.21 -8.80 4.45
CA TYR A 127 -0.82 -9.54 3.34
C TYR A 127 -1.45 -10.86 3.82
N SER A 128 -0.77 -11.60 4.70
CA SER A 128 -1.30 -12.85 5.26
C SER A 128 -2.62 -12.63 6.00
N HIS A 129 -2.78 -11.51 6.71
CA HIS A 129 -4.05 -11.13 7.32
C HIS A 129 -5.14 -10.88 6.28
N ARG A 130 -4.83 -10.25 5.15
CA ARG A 130 -5.80 -10.04 4.05
C ARG A 130 -6.27 -11.33 3.42
N VAL A 131 -5.40 -12.34 3.31
CA VAL A 131 -5.80 -13.68 2.84
C VAL A 131 -6.84 -14.27 3.79
N ILE A 132 -6.63 -14.20 5.10
CA ILE A 132 -7.58 -14.70 6.10
C ILE A 132 -8.89 -13.90 6.06
N ASP A 133 -8.81 -12.57 5.95
CA ASP A 133 -9.99 -11.70 5.86
C ASP A 133 -10.83 -12.04 4.63
N LEU A 134 -10.19 -12.28 3.48
CA LEU A 134 -10.88 -12.68 2.26
C LEU A 134 -11.55 -14.05 2.38
N ILE A 135 -10.89 -15.03 2.99
CA ILE A 135 -11.49 -16.36 3.25
C ILE A 135 -12.73 -16.23 4.14
N LYS A 136 -12.64 -15.45 5.24
CA LYS A 136 -13.78 -15.19 6.13
C LYS A 136 -14.91 -14.48 5.39
N TYR A 137 -14.58 -13.52 4.52
CA TYR A 137 -15.55 -12.81 3.71
C TYR A 137 -16.26 -13.76 2.75
N MET A 138 -15.54 -14.58 1.99
CA MET A 138 -16.10 -15.58 1.07
C MET A 138 -17.03 -16.54 1.80
N ALA A 139 -16.61 -17.13 2.92
CA ALA A 139 -17.44 -18.02 3.72
C ALA A 139 -18.75 -17.35 4.21
N LYS A 140 -18.68 -16.06 4.58
CA LYS A 140 -19.88 -15.28 4.95
C LYS A 140 -20.82 -15.04 3.77
N ILE A 141 -20.29 -14.85 2.56
CA ILE A 141 -21.11 -14.71 1.34
C ILE A 141 -21.74 -16.06 0.98
N ASP A 142 -20.97 -17.15 0.98
CA ASP A 142 -21.44 -18.48 0.58
C ASP A 142 -22.53 -19.04 1.52
N SER A 143 -22.41 -18.79 2.83
CA SER A 143 -23.40 -19.19 3.82
C SER A 143 -24.74 -18.47 3.66
N LYS A 144 -24.73 -17.20 3.24
CA LYS A 144 -25.97 -16.44 2.94
C LYS A 144 -26.69 -17.02 1.73
N THR A 145 -25.95 -17.35 0.68
CA THR A 145 -26.50 -17.97 -0.53
C THR A 145 -27.11 -19.34 -0.23
N SER A 146 -26.49 -20.13 0.66
CA SER A 146 -26.99 -21.45 1.04
C SER A 146 -28.26 -21.41 1.91
N SER A 147 -28.53 -20.29 2.59
CA SER A 147 -29.70 -20.11 3.47
C SER A 147 -30.92 -19.51 2.74
N SER A 148 -30.78 -19.20 1.45
CA SER A 148 -31.81 -18.59 0.60
C SER A 148 -32.32 -19.53 -0.51
N VAL A 149 -31.95 -20.82 -0.42
CA VAL A 149 -32.45 -21.94 -1.24
C VAL A 149 -33.30 -22.86 -0.37
#